data_AF-A0A9D1V884-F1
#
_entry.id   AF-A0A9D1V884-F1
#
_cell.length_a   1.000
_cell.length_b   1.000
_cell.length_c   1.000
_cell.angle_alpha   90.00
_cell.angle_beta   90.00
_cell.angle_gamma   90.00
#
_symmetry.space_group_name_H-M   'P 1'
#
loop_
_entity.id
_entity.type
_entity.pdbx_description
1 polymer ?
#
loop_
_entity_poly.entity_id
_entity_poly.type
_entity_poly.pdbx_seq_one_letter_code
_entity_poly.pdbx_strand_id
1 'polypeptide(L)' 'MKKNRERIFLSELKTLLEEEYLAGEKAKIFSHTMTDPLLAKRFSEFSQSHAQRFTAILSELEKREALL' A
#
# COMPACT_ATOMS: atom_id res chain seq x y z
N MET A 1 -11.29 -25.89 -8.01
CA MET A 1 -11.55 -24.47 -8.32
C MET A 1 -11.28 -23.51 -7.15
N LYS A 2 -11.75 -23.78 -5.91
CA LYS A 2 -11.53 -22.89 -4.74
C LYS A 2 -10.06 -22.57 -4.43
N LYS A 3 -9.19 -23.59 -4.36
CA LYS A 3 -7.74 -23.41 -4.11
C LYS A 3 -7.04 -22.50 -5.14
N ASN A 4 -7.50 -22.50 -6.39
CA ASN A 4 -6.91 -21.65 -7.44
C ASN A 4 -7.33 -20.18 -7.27
N ARG A 5 -8.55 -19.93 -6.80
CA ARG A 5 -9.04 -18.57 -6.50
C ARG A 5 -8.31 -17.97 -5.30
N GLU A 6 -8.09 -18.75 -4.23
CA GLU A 6 -7.36 -18.27 -3.04
C GLU A 6 -5.91 -17.90 -3.40
N ARG A 7 -5.24 -18.72 -4.21
CA ARG A 7 -3.88 -18.42 -4.68
C ARG A 7 -3.81 -17.15 -5.52
N ILE A 8 -4.79 -16.93 -6.40
CA ILE A 8 -4.88 -15.70 -7.20
C ILE A 8 -5.09 -14.50 -6.27
N PHE A 9 -6.04 -14.60 -5.34
CA PHE A 9 -6.33 -13.53 -4.37
C PHE A 9 -5.10 -13.15 -3.52
N LEU A 10 -4.35 -14.13 -3.02
CA LEU A 10 -3.11 -13.89 -2.28
C LEU A 10 -2.03 -13.23 -3.15
N SER A 11 -1.93 -13.63 -4.42
CA SER A 11 -1.00 -12.99 -5.35
C SER A 11 -1.39 -11.53 -5.59
N GLU A 12 -2.68 -11.24 -5.78
CA GLU A 12 -3.19 -9.88 -5.98
C GLU A 12 -2.99 -9.01 -4.73
N LEU A 13 -3.21 -9.55 -3.53
CA LEU A 13 -2.92 -8.85 -2.27
C LEU A 13 -1.43 -8.50 -2.13
N LYS A 14 -0.53 -9.41 -2.49
CA LYS A 14 0.92 -9.17 -2.45
C LYS A 14 1.33 -8.08 -3.43
N THR A 15 0.79 -8.12 -4.65
CA THR A 15 1.01 -7.04 -5.63
C THR A 15 0.51 -5.70 -5.11
N LEU A 16 -0.72 -5.65 -4.57
CA LEU A 16 -1.30 -4.41 -4.05
C LEU A 16 -0.50 -3.86 -2.86
N LEU A 17 0.03 -4.73 -1.99
CA LEU A 17 0.89 -4.32 -0.88
C LEU A 17 2.15 -3.61 -1.38
N GLU A 18 2.81 -4.15 -2.40
CA GLU A 18 4.00 -3.56 -3.02
C GLU A 18 3.67 -2.22 -3.71
N GLU A 19 2.53 -2.14 -4.41
CA GLU A 19 2.07 -0.91 -5.04
C GLU A 19 1.80 0.21 -4.01
N GLU A 20 1.15 -0.11 -2.88
CA GLU A 20 0.91 0.86 -1.81
C GLU A 20 2.21 1.34 -1.15
N TYR A 21 3.19 0.45 -0.96
CA TYR A 21 4.52 0.83 -0.48
C TYR A 21 5.21 1.81 -1.44
N LEU A 22 5.27 1.46 -2.73
CA LEU A 22 5.92 2.30 -3.74
C LEU A 22 5.23 3.66 -3.91
N ALA A 23 3.90 3.69 -3.87
CA ALA A 23 3.14 4.93 -3.96
C ALA A 23 3.34 5.81 -2.71
N GLY A 24 3.37 5.20 -1.53
CA GLY A 24 3.65 5.88 -0.26
C GLY A 24 5.04 6.54 -0.23
N GLU A 25 6.07 5.82 -0.67
CA GLU A 25 7.44 6.35 -0.75
C GLU A 25 7.58 7.46 -1.79
N LYS A 26 6.95 7.34 -2.97
CA LYS A 26 6.93 8.41 -3.97
C LYS A 26 6.25 9.66 -3.43
N ALA A 27 5.09 9.52 -2.78
CA ALA A 27 4.38 10.63 -2.17
C ALA A 27 5.21 11.30 -1.06
N LYS A 28 5.91 10.49 -0.25
CA LYS A 28 6.85 11.01 0.75
C LYS A 28 7.96 11.83 0.10
N ILE A 29 8.60 11.33 -0.96
CA ILE A 29 9.65 12.08 -1.67
C ILE A 29 9.09 13.41 -2.18
N PHE A 30 7.94 13.41 -2.85
CA PHE A 30 7.32 14.65 -3.35
C PHE A 30 6.95 15.62 -2.25
N SER A 31 6.54 15.14 -1.07
CA SER A 31 6.25 16.04 0.06
C SER A 31 7.48 16.85 0.53
N HIS A 32 8.69 16.37 0.26
CA HIS A 32 9.95 17.05 0.65
C HIS A 32 10.60 17.83 -0.50
N THR A 33 10.30 17.49 -1.76
CA THR A 33 10.97 18.09 -2.93
C THR A 33 10.13 19.16 -3.63
N MET A 34 8.81 19.19 -3.39
CA MET A 34 7.93 20.19 -3.99
C MET A 34 8.20 21.58 -3.38
N THR A 35 8.28 22.59 -4.25
CA THR A 35 8.46 23.98 -3.86
C THR A 35 7.14 24.66 -3.48
N ASP A 36 6.02 24.18 -4.04
CA ASP A 36 4.67 24.63 -3.67
C ASP A 36 4.27 24.01 -2.31
N PRO A 37 4.02 24.83 -1.27
CA PRO A 37 3.69 24.33 0.06
C PRO A 37 2.37 23.57 0.14
N LEU A 38 1.39 23.92 -0.69
CA LEU A 38 0.09 23.25 -0.72
C LEU A 38 0.23 21.86 -1.35
N LEU A 39 0.99 21.74 -2.44
CA LEU A 39 1.29 20.45 -3.04
C LEU A 39 2.13 19.56 -2.12
N ALA A 40 3.16 20.13 -1.48
CA ALA A 40 3.96 19.41 -0.50
C ALA A 40 3.10 18.81 0.63
N LYS A 41 2.16 19.60 1.18
CA LYS A 41 1.22 19.15 2.20
C LYS A 41 0.31 18.02 1.69
N ARG A 42 -0.27 18.15 0.49
CA ARG A 42 -1.11 17.09 -0.11
C ARG A 42 -0.35 15.79 -0.31
N PHE A 43 0.90 15.85 -0.75
CA PHE A 43 1.74 14.67 -0.89
C PHE A 43 2.09 14.03 0.45
N SER A 44 2.25 14.83 1.52
CA SER A 44 2.40 14.30 2.88
C SER A 44 1.15 13.55 3.33
N GLU A 45 -0.05 14.10 3.07
CA GLU A 45 -1.33 13.45 3.36
C GLU A 45 -1.51 12.15 2.55
N PHE A 46 -1.12 12.16 1.27
CA PHE A 46 -1.13 10.96 0.43
C PHE A 46 -0.18 9.88 0.96
N SER A 47 1.04 10.26 1.36
CA SER A 47 2.00 9.32 1.96
C SER A 47 1.44 8.65 3.20
N GLN A 48 0.80 9.42 4.10
CA GLN A 48 0.14 8.87 5.29
C GLN A 48 -1.02 7.94 4.92
N SER A 49 -1.83 8.31 3.92
CA SER A 49 -2.94 7.48 3.44
C SER A 49 -2.45 6.14 2.86
N HIS A 50 -1.40 6.15 2.04
CA HIS A 50 -0.77 4.93 1.52
C HIS A 50 -0.19 4.06 2.64
N ALA A 51 0.45 4.64 3.66
CA ALA A 51 0.96 3.89 4.80
C ALA A 51 -0.14 3.18 5.61
N GLN A 52 -1.30 3.84 5.77
CA GLN A 52 -2.48 3.23 6.40
C GLN A 52 -3.02 2.06 5.58
N ARG A 53 -3.14 2.23 4.25
CA ARG A 53 -3.57 1.15 3.33
C ARG A 53 -2.60 -0.02 3.32
N PHE A 54 -1.29 0.24 3.23
CA PHE A 54 -0.24 -0.77 3.34
C PHE A 54 -0.41 -1.61 4.60
N THR A 55 -0.58 -0.96 5.76
CA THR A 55 -0.76 -1.64 7.05
C THR A 55 -2.02 -2.51 7.05
N ALA A 56 -3.12 -2.02 6.48
CA ALA A 56 -4.36 -2.78 6.37
C ALA A 56 -4.21 -4.02 5.46
N ILE A 57 -3.55 -3.89 4.32
CA ILE A 57 -3.30 -4.99 3.38
C ILE A 57 -2.36 -6.02 4.01
N LEU A 58 -1.29 -5.57 4.67
CA LEU A 58 -0.35 -6.47 5.36
C LEU A 58 -1.09 -7.30 6.42
N SER A 59 -1.92 -6.65 7.24
CA SER A 59 -2.73 -7.35 8.25
C SER A 59 -3.68 -8.36 7.63
N GLU A 60 -4.31 -8.07 6.49
CA GLU A 60 -5.15 -9.05 5.79
C GLU A 60 -4.32 -10.21 5.22
N LEU A 61 -3.15 -9.93 4.66
CA LEU A 61 -2.25 -10.96 4.12
C LEU A 61 -1.79 -11.92 5.22
N GLU A 62 -1.36 -11.41 6.38
CA GLU A 62 -0.95 -12.21 7.54
C GLU A 62 -2.08 -13.11 8.05
N LYS A 63 -3.31 -12.59 8.13
CA LYS A 63 -4.49 -13.39 8.52
C LYS A 63 -4.74 -14.54 7.56
N ARG A 64 -4.56 -14.32 6.25
CA ARG A 64 -4.80 -15.33 5.22
C ARG A 64 -3.71 -16.40 5.23
N GLU A 65 -2.46 -15.99 5.38
CA GLU A 65 -1.33 -16.93 5.46
C GLU A 65 -1.40 -17.80 6.72
N ALA A 66 -1.94 -17.29 7.84
CA ALA A 66 -2.17 -18.08 9.05
C ALA A 66 -3.29 -19.14 8.91
N LEU A 67 -4.13 -19.06 7.88
CA LEU A 67 -5.23 -19.99 7.61
C LEU A 67 -4.87 -21.08 6.59
N LEU A 68 -3.67 -21.03 6.00
CA LEU A 68 -3.14 -22.00 5.03
C LEU A 68 -2.32 -23.11 5.71
#